data_AF-A0AAD8HCC3-F1
#
_entry.id   AF-A0AAD8HCC3-F1
#
_cell.length_a   1.000
_cell.length_b   1.000
_cell.length_c   1.000
_cell.angle_alpha   90.00
_cell.angle_beta   90.00
_cell.angle_gamma   90.00
#
_symmetry.space_group_name_H-M   'P 1'
#
loop_
_entity.id
_entity.type
_entity.pdbx_description
1 polymer ?
#
loop_
_entity_poly.entity_id
_entity_poly.type
_entity_poly.pdbx_seq_one_letter_code
_entity_poly.pdbx_strand_id
1 'polypeptide(L)'
;MGTTSSTLSNSINSTHRPMKLKLDDIPESCVAMVLSYLDPPEICQLARLNRAFRAASSSDFIWDDKLPSNYKYLVDRFLDVGCADIVKKDIYARLCKPIWFDGGTKQVWVDKRSGGVCLSISAKALSITGIDDRRYWNHIPTEESRFHTIAYLQQIWWLEVDGDIDFQFPTGTYSLLFRLQLGKIDCTHTKGGLCVDSVLICPSSLGKKLRSTV
;
A
#
# COMPACT_ATOMS: atom_id res chain seq x y z
N MET A 1 -34.64 29.77 -80.24
CA MET A 1 -33.82 30.77 -79.53
C MET A 1 -34.37 30.86 -78.11
N GLY A 2 -33.75 30.44 -77.01
CA GLY A 2 -32.49 29.78 -76.70
C GLY A 2 -32.59 29.26 -75.26
N THR A 3 -31.92 28.15 -75.00
CA THR A 3 -31.77 27.43 -73.73
C THR A 3 -31.05 28.23 -72.64
N THR A 4 -31.39 28.02 -71.36
CA THR A 4 -30.41 27.87 -70.28
C THR A 4 -30.96 27.04 -69.10
N SER A 5 -30.29 25.91 -68.84
CA SER A 5 -30.12 25.21 -67.55
C SER A 5 -29.61 26.18 -66.47
N SER A 6 -29.56 25.96 -65.16
CA SER A 6 -29.63 24.85 -64.20
C SER A 6 -29.80 25.55 -62.82
N THR A 7 -30.16 24.94 -61.69
CA THR A 7 -29.24 24.16 -60.84
C THR A 7 -30.00 23.87 -59.53
N LEU A 8 -29.92 22.62 -59.07
CA LEU A 8 -30.34 22.19 -57.74
C LEU A 8 -29.53 22.90 -56.65
N SER A 9 -30.20 23.34 -55.58
CA SER A 9 -29.63 23.26 -54.24
C SER A 9 -30.73 22.93 -53.24
N ASN A 10 -30.78 21.66 -52.88
CA ASN A 10 -31.56 21.15 -51.76
C ASN A 10 -31.11 21.87 -50.49
N SER A 11 -32.06 22.51 -49.81
CA SER A 11 -31.93 22.95 -48.43
C SER A 11 -31.77 21.72 -47.53
N ILE A 12 -30.52 21.35 -47.24
CA ILE A 12 -30.19 20.51 -46.09
C ILE A 12 -29.69 21.46 -45.00
N ASN A 13 -30.63 22.08 -44.28
CA ASN A 13 -30.36 22.69 -42.99
C ASN A 13 -30.23 21.59 -41.93
N SER A 14 -29.18 20.77 -42.04
CA SER A 14 -28.67 19.98 -40.93
C SER A 14 -27.82 20.89 -40.06
N THR A 15 -28.47 21.59 -39.13
CA THR A 15 -27.76 22.23 -38.01
C THR A 15 -27.37 21.14 -37.00
N HIS A 16 -26.42 20.28 -37.38
CA HIS A 16 -25.72 19.43 -36.42
C HIS A 16 -24.85 20.36 -35.57
N ARG A 17 -25.42 20.90 -34.48
CA ARG A 17 -24.58 21.34 -33.36
C ARG A 17 -23.74 20.12 -32.98
N PRO A 18 -22.40 20.20 -32.96
CA PRO A 18 -21.63 19.13 -32.37
C PRO A 18 -22.14 18.99 -30.93
N MET A 19 -22.77 17.84 -30.63
CA MET A 19 -23.12 17.50 -29.26
C MET A 19 -21.83 17.60 -28.48
N LYS A 20 -21.76 18.57 -27.58
CA LYS A 20 -20.60 18.75 -26.72
C LYS A 20 -20.67 17.63 -25.68
N LEU A 21 -20.15 16.46 -26.05
CA LEU A 21 -20.09 15.29 -25.18
C LEU A 21 -19.32 15.70 -23.92
N LYS A 22 -20.00 15.63 -22.79
CA LYS A 22 -19.40 15.89 -21.49
C LYS A 22 -18.90 14.57 -20.93
N LEU A 23 -17.95 14.67 -20.01
CA LEU A 23 -17.45 13.52 -19.27
C LEU A 23 -18.56 12.81 -18.47
N ASP A 24 -19.63 13.53 -18.14
CA ASP A 24 -20.81 13.01 -17.44
C ASP A 24 -21.74 12.17 -18.34
N ASP A 25 -21.56 12.22 -19.67
CA ASP A 25 -22.35 11.44 -20.63
C ASP A 25 -21.76 10.02 -20.83
N ILE A 26 -20.61 9.71 -20.22
CA ILE A 26 -19.96 8.40 -20.29
C ILE A 26 -20.61 7.44 -19.27
N PRO A 27 -21.04 6.23 -19.68
CA PRO A 27 -21.56 5.24 -18.75
C PRO A 27 -20.57 4.87 -17.65
N GLU A 28 -21.07 4.69 -16.42
CA GLU A 28 -20.25 4.36 -15.25
C GLU A 28 -19.40 3.10 -15.45
N SER A 29 -19.96 2.09 -16.13
CA SER A 29 -19.25 0.86 -16.48
C SER A 29 -18.03 1.10 -17.37
N CYS A 30 -18.13 2.00 -18.35
CA CYS A 30 -17.01 2.36 -19.22
C CYS A 30 -15.90 3.08 -18.43
N VAL A 31 -16.28 3.99 -17.53
CA VAL A 31 -15.32 4.66 -16.64
C VAL A 31 -14.66 3.63 -15.71
N ALA A 32 -15.42 2.71 -15.14
CA ALA A 32 -14.91 1.68 -14.25
C ALA A 32 -13.86 0.77 -14.93
N MET A 33 -14.08 0.40 -16.21
CA MET A 33 -13.10 -0.35 -16.99
C MET A 33 -11.80 0.42 -17.22
N VAL A 34 -11.86 1.74 -17.42
CA VAL A 34 -10.63 2.55 -17.51
C VAL A 34 -9.93 2.61 -16.17
N LEU A 35 -10.70 2.83 -15.09
CA LEU A 35 -10.16 2.89 -13.73
C LEU A 35 -9.52 1.58 -13.27
N SER A 36 -9.97 0.42 -13.75
CA SER A 36 -9.35 -0.87 -13.37
C SER A 36 -7.90 -1.03 -13.82
N TYR A 37 -7.45 -0.26 -14.82
CA TYR A 37 -6.05 -0.26 -15.26
C TYR A 37 -5.14 0.69 -14.48
N LEU A 38 -5.69 1.46 -13.53
CA LEU A 38 -4.95 2.45 -12.75
C LEU A 38 -4.60 1.93 -11.36
N ASP A 39 -3.60 2.56 -10.74
CA ASP A 39 -3.26 2.26 -9.35
C ASP A 39 -4.29 2.88 -8.39
N PRO A 40 -4.57 2.28 -7.23
CA PRO A 40 -5.58 2.79 -6.29
C PRO A 40 -5.48 4.27 -5.91
N PRO A 41 -4.29 4.88 -5.72
CA PRO A 41 -4.17 6.31 -5.48
C PRO A 41 -4.66 7.17 -6.65
N GLU A 42 -4.42 6.75 -7.89
CA GLU A 42 -4.85 7.45 -9.10
C GLU A 42 -6.37 7.36 -9.25
N ILE A 43 -6.95 6.19 -8.99
CA ILE A 43 -8.40 5.99 -8.95
C ILE A 43 -9.04 6.96 -7.95
N CYS A 44 -8.48 7.08 -6.75
CA CYS A 44 -8.96 8.00 -5.72
C CYS A 44 -8.82 9.48 -6.13
N GLN A 45 -7.78 9.83 -6.89
CA GLN A 45 -7.61 11.19 -7.42
C GLN A 45 -8.66 11.51 -8.49
N LEU A 46 -8.86 10.60 -9.44
CA LEU A 46 -9.85 10.78 -10.51
C LEU A 46 -11.29 10.81 -9.97
N ALA A 47 -11.58 10.06 -8.91
CA ALA A 47 -12.87 10.10 -8.21
C ALA A 47 -13.23 11.49 -7.64
N ARG A 48 -12.26 12.41 -7.53
CA ARG A 48 -12.49 13.79 -7.07
C ARG A 48 -12.88 14.74 -8.19
N LEU A 49 -12.72 14.36 -9.46
CA LEU A 49 -12.90 15.25 -10.60
C LEU A 49 -14.38 15.50 -10.94
N ASN A 50 -15.23 14.46 -10.92
CA ASN A 50 -16.66 14.60 -11.16
C ASN A 50 -17.48 13.50 -10.44
N ARG A 51 -18.81 13.56 -10.59
CA ARG A 51 -19.74 12.57 -9.99
C ARG A 51 -19.65 11.20 -10.66
N ALA A 52 -19.47 11.14 -11.97
CA ALA A 52 -19.39 9.87 -12.72
C ALA A 52 -18.17 9.03 -12.30
N PHE A 53 -16.98 9.65 -12.23
CA PHE A 53 -15.76 9.00 -11.74
C PHE A 53 -15.86 8.63 -10.26
N ARG A 54 -16.53 9.46 -9.45
CA ARG A 54 -16.77 9.12 -8.04
C ARG A 54 -17.60 7.85 -7.90
N ALA A 55 -18.72 7.76 -8.61
CA ALA A 55 -19.58 6.58 -8.64
C ALA A 55 -18.78 5.36 -9.14
N ALA A 56 -18.19 5.46 -10.33
CA ALA A 56 -17.42 4.39 -10.96
C ALA A 56 -16.29 3.87 -10.07
N SER A 57 -15.58 4.75 -9.36
CA SER A 57 -14.47 4.37 -8.47
C SER A 57 -14.88 3.49 -7.29
N SER A 58 -16.18 3.36 -7.02
CA SER A 58 -16.71 2.56 -5.91
C SER A 58 -17.19 1.18 -6.36
N SER A 59 -17.09 0.88 -7.66
CA SER A 59 -17.45 -0.43 -8.22
C SER A 59 -16.56 -1.55 -7.68
N ASP A 60 -17.18 -2.60 -7.14
CA ASP A 60 -16.48 -3.75 -6.55
C ASP A 60 -15.56 -4.47 -7.55
N PHE A 61 -15.92 -4.50 -8.84
CA PHE A 61 -15.11 -5.12 -9.89
C PHE A 61 -13.68 -4.54 -9.95
N ILE A 62 -13.53 -3.24 -9.70
CA ILE A 62 -12.21 -2.59 -9.66
C ILE A 62 -11.40 -3.14 -8.49
N TRP A 63 -12.02 -3.20 -7.32
CA TRP A 63 -11.34 -3.53 -6.06
C TRP A 63 -11.12 -5.02 -5.87
N ASP A 64 -11.87 -5.87 -6.57
CA ASP A 64 -11.61 -7.31 -6.65
C ASP A 64 -10.22 -7.63 -7.22
N ASP A 65 -9.79 -6.87 -8.23
CA ASP A 65 -8.46 -7.01 -8.83
C ASP A 65 -7.36 -6.39 -7.95
N LYS A 66 -7.67 -5.32 -7.20
CA LYS A 66 -6.69 -4.61 -6.37
C LYS A 66 -6.49 -5.21 -4.99
N LEU A 67 -7.50 -5.90 -4.44
CA LEU A 67 -7.39 -6.56 -3.15
C LEU A 67 -6.44 -7.76 -3.24
N PRO A 68 -5.59 -7.99 -2.22
CA PRO A 68 -4.73 -9.16 -2.20
C PRO A 68 -5.58 -10.43 -2.06
N SER A 69 -5.14 -11.55 -2.66
CA SER A 69 -5.94 -12.79 -2.66
C SER A 69 -6.27 -13.35 -1.27
N ASN A 70 -5.45 -13.03 -0.25
CA ASN A 70 -5.68 -13.40 1.14
C ASN A 70 -6.53 -12.37 1.93
N TYR A 71 -7.15 -11.38 1.27
CA TYR A 71 -7.85 -10.29 1.98
C TYR A 71 -8.91 -10.82 2.95
N LYS A 72 -9.63 -11.90 2.61
CA LYS A 72 -10.65 -12.50 3.49
C LYS A 72 -10.07 -12.92 4.83
N TYR A 73 -8.90 -13.55 4.81
CA TYR A 73 -8.15 -13.91 6.02
C TYR A 73 -7.69 -12.65 6.78
N LEU A 74 -7.25 -11.60 6.08
CA LEU A 74 -6.87 -10.34 6.74
C LEU A 74 -8.05 -9.64 7.41
N VAL A 75 -9.22 -9.65 6.76
CA VAL A 75 -10.45 -9.11 7.33
C VAL A 75 -10.83 -9.90 8.56
N ASP A 76 -10.97 -11.22 8.44
CA ASP A 76 -11.37 -12.11 9.54
C ASP A 76 -10.42 -12.02 10.75
N ARG A 77 -9.11 -12.00 10.49
CA ARG A 77 -8.10 -11.98 11.56
C ARG A 77 -7.91 -10.62 12.21
N PHE A 78 -8.02 -9.52 11.45
CA PHE A 78 -7.55 -8.20 11.92
C PHE A 78 -8.60 -7.10 11.92
N LEU A 79 -9.67 -7.23 11.14
CA LEU A 79 -10.72 -6.23 11.09
C LEU A 79 -11.96 -6.79 11.79
N ASP A 80 -12.32 -6.20 12.94
CA ASP A 80 -13.60 -6.45 13.59
C ASP A 80 -14.73 -5.83 12.76
N VAL A 81 -15.04 -6.48 11.65
CA VAL A 81 -16.07 -6.11 10.70
C VAL A 81 -17.25 -7.02 10.98
N GLY A 82 -18.22 -6.54 11.76
CA GLY A 82 -19.54 -7.17 11.82
C GLY A 82 -20.16 -7.31 10.41
N CYS A 83 -21.23 -8.10 10.29
CA CYS A 83 -21.95 -8.45 9.04
C CYS A 83 -22.61 -7.27 8.28
N ALA A 84 -21.93 -6.13 8.12
CA ALA A 84 -22.34 -5.07 7.22
C ALA A 84 -21.67 -5.26 5.86
N ASP A 85 -22.41 -4.96 4.79
CA ASP A 85 -21.92 -4.87 3.42
C ASP A 85 -20.90 -3.72 3.29
N ILE A 86 -19.66 -3.97 3.73
CA ILE A 86 -18.56 -3.02 3.53
C ILE A 86 -18.13 -3.11 2.07
N VAL A 87 -18.16 -1.97 1.38
CA VAL A 87 -17.66 -1.82 0.01
C VAL A 87 -16.19 -2.25 -0.05
N LYS A 88 -15.78 -3.01 -1.07
CA LYS A 88 -14.39 -3.54 -1.18
C LYS A 88 -13.33 -2.44 -1.17
N LYS A 89 -13.69 -1.26 -1.68
CA LYS A 89 -12.91 -0.02 -1.57
C LYS A 89 -12.55 0.34 -0.13
N ASP A 90 -13.51 0.25 0.78
CA ASP A 90 -13.32 0.61 2.18
C ASP A 90 -12.48 -0.45 2.91
N ILE A 91 -12.65 -1.72 2.56
CA ILE A 91 -11.77 -2.81 3.01
C ILE A 91 -10.32 -2.50 2.60
N TYR A 92 -10.09 -2.21 1.32
CA TYR A 92 -8.75 -1.85 0.83
C TYR A 92 -8.19 -0.64 1.57
N ALA A 93 -8.98 0.43 1.73
CA ALA A 93 -8.57 1.63 2.44
C ALA A 93 -8.19 1.37 3.91
N ARG A 94 -8.88 0.45 4.59
CA ARG A 94 -8.55 0.01 5.96
C ARG A 94 -7.28 -0.82 5.98
N LEU A 95 -7.13 -1.79 5.08
CA LEU A 95 -5.94 -2.64 4.98
C LEU A 95 -4.67 -1.84 4.62
N CYS A 96 -4.81 -0.71 3.94
CA CYS A 96 -3.69 0.20 3.66
C CYS A 96 -3.18 1.00 4.86
N LYS A 97 -3.90 1.01 5.99
CA LYS A 97 -3.41 1.59 7.24
C LYS A 97 -2.64 0.51 8.01
N PRO A 98 -1.56 0.86 8.73
CA PRO A 98 -0.87 -0.10 9.59
C PRO A 98 -1.82 -0.68 10.64
N ILE A 99 -1.98 -2.01 10.62
CA ILE A 99 -2.77 -2.75 11.60
C ILE A 99 -1.80 -3.46 12.54
N TRP A 100 -1.94 -3.17 13.82
CA TRP A 100 -1.09 -3.71 14.87
C TRP A 100 -1.71 -4.99 15.44
N PHE A 101 -0.88 -5.99 15.68
CA PHE A 101 -1.29 -7.23 16.32
C PHE A 101 -0.17 -7.77 17.21
N ASP A 102 -0.44 -8.89 17.89
CA ASP A 102 0.54 -9.53 18.76
C ASP A 102 1.12 -8.58 19.84
N GLY A 103 0.22 -7.96 20.60
CA GLY A 103 0.60 -6.98 21.63
C GLY A 103 1.27 -5.71 21.10
N GLY A 104 1.14 -5.42 19.80
CA GLY A 104 1.75 -4.25 19.17
C GLY A 104 3.20 -4.45 18.73
N THR A 105 3.70 -5.69 18.76
CA THR A 105 5.06 -6.01 18.33
C THR A 105 5.18 -6.37 16.85
N LYS A 106 4.03 -6.57 16.18
CA LYS A 106 3.92 -6.86 14.75
C LYS A 106 2.91 -5.92 14.10
N GLN A 107 3.16 -5.57 12.84
CA GLN A 107 2.29 -4.71 12.04
C GLN A 107 2.09 -5.29 10.64
N VAL A 108 0.88 -5.25 10.12
CA VAL A 108 0.54 -5.63 8.75
C VAL A 108 -0.15 -4.49 8.02
N TRP A 109 0.12 -4.32 6.73
CA TRP A 109 -0.60 -3.40 5.86
C TRP A 109 -0.52 -3.83 4.39
N VAL A 110 -1.41 -3.29 3.57
CA VAL A 110 -1.35 -3.41 2.12
C VAL A 110 -0.69 -2.16 1.53
N ASP A 111 0.34 -2.34 0.70
CA ASP A 111 0.96 -1.24 -0.03
C ASP A 111 -0.07 -0.59 -0.95
N LYS A 112 -0.27 0.72 -0.77
CA LYS A 112 -1.36 1.47 -1.41
C LYS A 112 -1.36 1.39 -2.92
N ARG A 113 -0.19 1.25 -3.53
CA ARG A 113 -0.02 1.28 -4.98
C ARG A 113 -0.10 -0.12 -5.58
N SER A 114 0.69 -1.04 -5.05
CA SER A 114 0.83 -2.39 -5.60
C SER A 114 -0.25 -3.38 -5.14
N GLY A 115 -0.98 -3.09 -4.07
CA GLY A 115 -1.87 -4.07 -3.43
C GLY A 115 -1.11 -5.18 -2.68
N GLY A 116 0.22 -5.07 -2.59
CA GLY A 116 1.07 -6.08 -1.95
C GLY A 116 0.97 -6.08 -0.42
N VAL A 117 0.82 -7.26 0.18
CA VAL A 117 0.77 -7.42 1.64
C VAL A 117 2.17 -7.30 2.23
N CYS A 118 2.33 -6.35 3.14
CA CYS A 118 3.56 -6.04 3.84
C CYS A 118 3.39 -6.32 5.33
N LEU A 119 4.47 -6.77 5.97
CA LEU A 119 4.50 -7.07 7.39
C LEU A 119 5.80 -6.57 8.02
N SER A 120 5.71 -5.95 9.19
CA SER A 120 6.87 -5.63 10.02
C SER A 120 6.81 -6.36 11.36
N ILE A 121 7.95 -6.87 11.80
CA ILE A 121 8.15 -7.52 13.11
C ILE A 121 9.20 -6.71 13.88
N SER A 122 8.87 -6.23 15.07
CA SER A 122 9.78 -5.48 15.92
C SER A 122 10.87 -6.36 16.54
N ALA A 123 11.99 -5.75 16.96
CA ALA A 123 13.04 -6.43 17.71
C ALA A 123 12.53 -7.13 18.98
N LYS A 124 11.43 -6.65 19.59
CA LYS A 124 10.81 -7.28 20.77
C LYS A 124 10.11 -8.61 20.47
N ALA A 125 9.75 -8.84 19.21
CA ALA A 125 9.12 -10.09 18.76
C ALA A 125 10.10 -11.04 18.06
N LEU A 126 11.39 -10.69 18.03
CA LEU A 126 12.46 -11.54 17.51
C LEU A 126 13.18 -12.23 18.67
N SER A 127 13.66 -13.44 18.42
CA SER A 127 14.57 -14.12 19.33
C SER A 127 15.98 -13.67 18.98
N ILE A 128 16.55 -12.80 19.81
CA ILE A 128 17.90 -12.24 19.63
C ILE A 128 18.79 -12.76 20.75
N THR A 129 20.04 -13.14 20.41
CA THR A 129 21.00 -13.67 21.39
C THR A 129 21.14 -12.77 22.62
N GLY A 130 20.73 -13.29 23.78
CA GLY A 130 20.88 -12.61 25.07
C GLY A 130 20.09 -11.31 25.21
N ILE A 131 19.02 -11.10 24.44
CA ILE A 131 18.23 -9.85 24.40
C ILE A 131 17.73 -9.38 25.77
N ASP A 132 17.45 -10.32 26.67
CA ASP A 132 16.98 -10.03 28.02
C ASP A 132 18.09 -9.57 28.98
N ASP A 133 19.37 -9.75 28.61
CA ASP A 133 20.51 -9.37 29.42
C ASP A 133 20.88 -7.89 29.19
N ARG A 134 20.60 -7.07 30.21
CA ARG A 134 20.89 -5.63 30.23
C ARG A 134 22.37 -5.29 30.15
N ARG A 135 23.27 -6.25 30.34
CA ARG A 135 24.72 -6.08 30.13
C ARG A 135 25.06 -6.00 28.63
N TYR A 136 24.27 -6.65 27.79
CA TYR A 136 24.49 -6.70 26.35
C TYR A 136 23.55 -5.78 25.59
N TRP A 137 22.30 -5.64 26.04
CA TRP A 137 21.26 -4.92 25.32
C TRP A 137 20.58 -3.84 26.15
N ASN A 138 20.24 -2.73 25.51
CA ASN A 138 19.36 -1.70 26.06
C ASN A 138 18.20 -1.45 25.11
N HIS A 139 17.00 -1.30 25.65
CA HIS A 139 15.86 -0.83 24.86
C HIS A 139 15.78 0.69 24.93
N ILE A 140 15.87 1.34 23.77
CA ILE A 140 15.87 2.80 23.65
C ILE A 140 14.57 3.24 22.98
N PRO A 141 13.76 4.09 23.61
CA PRO A 141 12.63 4.74 22.95
C PRO A 141 13.11 5.64 21.81
N THR A 142 12.46 5.58 20.65
CA THR A 142 12.81 6.42 19.50
C THR A 142 11.63 6.63 18.58
N GLU A 143 11.44 7.86 18.10
CA GLU A 143 10.41 8.20 17.11
C GLU A 143 10.79 7.74 15.69
N GLU A 144 12.03 7.32 15.47
CA GLU A 144 12.48 6.85 14.15
C GLU A 144 12.00 5.42 13.84
N SER A 145 11.71 4.64 14.88
CA SER A 145 11.20 3.27 14.76
C SER A 145 9.68 3.28 14.62
N ARG A 146 9.17 2.40 13.74
CA ARG A 146 7.72 2.16 13.65
C ARG A 146 7.12 1.60 14.94
N PHE A 147 7.94 1.05 15.84
CA PHE A 147 7.53 0.44 17.10
C PHE A 147 7.88 1.29 18.32
N HIS A 148 8.36 2.51 18.10
CA HIS A 148 8.77 3.46 19.14
C HIS A 148 9.85 2.94 20.10
N THR A 149 10.51 1.83 19.78
CA THR A 149 11.57 1.22 20.60
C THR A 149 12.52 0.42 19.71
N ILE A 150 13.82 0.56 19.94
CA ILE A 150 14.88 -0.22 19.31
C ILE A 150 15.69 -0.99 20.36
N ALA A 151 16.34 -2.07 19.94
CA ALA A 151 17.30 -2.81 20.77
C ALA A 151 18.73 -2.36 20.43
N TYR A 152 19.37 -1.62 21.33
CA TYR A 152 20.75 -1.15 21.20
C TYR A 152 21.72 -2.19 21.78
N LEU A 153 22.66 -2.62 20.96
CA LEU A 153 23.71 -3.56 21.34
C LEU A 153 24.91 -2.79 21.94
N GLN A 154 25.24 -3.11 23.19
CA GLN A 154 26.44 -2.61 23.86
C GLN A 154 27.67 -3.39 23.44
N GLN A 155 27.66 -4.71 23.65
CA GLN A 155 28.75 -5.62 23.34
C GLN A 155 28.25 -7.06 23.31
N ILE A 156 28.65 -7.85 22.31
CA ILE A 156 28.43 -9.30 22.25
C ILE A 156 29.51 -9.95 21.38
N TRP A 157 29.76 -11.23 21.58
CA TRP A 157 30.82 -11.97 20.89
C TRP A 157 30.34 -12.61 19.58
N TRP A 158 29.05 -12.93 19.50
CA TRP A 158 28.35 -13.37 18.28
C TRP A 158 26.89 -12.90 18.38
N LEU A 159 26.26 -12.69 17.22
CA LEU A 159 24.89 -12.20 17.13
C LEU A 159 24.08 -13.11 16.22
N GLU A 160 23.04 -13.72 16.77
CA GLU A 160 22.03 -14.50 16.05
C GLU A 160 20.65 -13.86 16.28
N VAL A 161 19.86 -13.82 15.21
CA VAL A 161 18.52 -13.22 15.20
C VAL A 161 17.59 -14.16 14.47
N ASP A 162 16.67 -14.74 15.22
CA ASP A 162 15.61 -15.61 14.72
C ASP A 162 14.26 -14.91 14.82
N GLY A 163 13.33 -15.33 13.96
CA GLY A 163 11.95 -14.89 13.99
C GLY A 163 11.02 -16.03 13.61
N ASP A 164 9.92 -16.13 14.33
CA ASP A 164 8.82 -17.05 13.99
C ASP A 164 7.56 -16.26 13.67
N ILE A 165 6.82 -16.75 12.67
CA ILE A 165 5.57 -16.15 12.27
C ILE A 165 4.58 -17.14 11.66
N ASP A 166 3.42 -17.22 12.30
CA ASP A 166 2.22 -17.81 11.73
C ASP A 166 1.38 -16.74 11.01
N PHE A 167 1.52 -16.65 9.68
CA PHE A 167 0.77 -15.71 8.84
C PHE A 167 0.56 -16.25 7.42
N GLN A 168 -0.67 -16.13 6.91
CA GLN A 168 -1.02 -16.55 5.56
C GLN A 168 -0.69 -15.46 4.53
N PHE A 169 0.50 -15.52 3.94
CA PHE A 169 0.89 -14.64 2.83
C PHE A 169 0.25 -15.06 1.50
N PRO A 170 -0.11 -14.11 0.62
CA PRO A 170 -0.41 -14.42 -0.77
C PRO A 170 0.76 -15.13 -1.46
N THR A 171 0.47 -15.97 -2.46
CA THR A 171 1.52 -16.60 -3.28
C THR A 171 2.40 -15.54 -3.95
N GLY A 172 3.72 -15.68 -3.82
CA GLY A 172 4.67 -14.78 -4.47
C GLY A 172 6.07 -14.86 -3.87
N THR A 173 6.97 -14.07 -4.43
CA THR A 173 8.33 -13.89 -3.88
C THR A 173 8.35 -12.70 -2.95
N TYR A 174 8.89 -12.90 -1.75
CA TYR A 174 9.03 -11.87 -0.73
C TYR A 174 10.50 -11.55 -0.47
N SER A 175 10.75 -10.32 -0.09
CA SER A 175 12.04 -9.84 0.39
C SER A 175 11.96 -9.59 1.89
N LEU A 176 12.99 -10.05 2.59
CA LEU A 176 13.24 -9.75 3.99
C LEU A 176 14.24 -8.59 4.06
N LEU A 177 13.86 -7.54 4.78
CA LEU A 177 14.65 -6.32 4.94
C LEU A 177 14.86 -6.11 6.44
N PHE A 178 16.12 -6.24 6.88
CA PHE A 178 16.51 -5.96 8.25
C PHE A 178 16.77 -4.47 8.40
N ARG A 179 16.04 -3.81 9.31
CA ARG A 179 16.27 -2.42 9.66
C ARG A 179 17.23 -2.38 10.84
N LEU A 180 18.46 -2.04 10.54
CA LEU A 180 19.54 -1.82 11.50
C LEU A 180 19.88 -0.33 11.51
N GLN A 181 20.17 0.23 12.68
CA GLN A 181 20.72 1.57 12.80
C GLN A 181 22.14 1.46 13.34
N LEU A 182 23.04 2.27 12.80
CA LEU A 182 24.39 2.45 13.34
C LEU A 182 24.42 3.80 14.05
N GLY A 183 24.89 3.82 15.30
CA GLY A 183 25.04 5.05 16.07
C GLY A 183 25.94 6.06 15.36
N LYS A 184 25.63 7.36 15.50
CA LYS A 184 26.48 8.43 14.98
C LYS A 184 27.84 8.40 15.67
N ILE A 185 28.90 8.52 14.88
CA ILE A 185 30.26 8.71 15.39
C ILE A 185 30.42 10.21 15.65
N ASP A 186 30.11 10.65 16.87
CA ASP A 186 30.42 12.02 17.30
C ASP A 186 31.83 12.09 17.87
N CYS A 187 32.58 13.12 17.48
CA CYS A 187 34.00 13.32 17.77
C CYS A 187 34.36 13.53 19.25
N THR A 188 33.38 13.53 20.16
CA THR A 188 33.59 13.66 21.61
C THR A 188 33.26 12.38 22.40
N HIS A 189 32.55 11.41 21.81
CA HIS A 189 32.32 10.08 22.38
C HIS A 189 32.10 9.06 21.25
N THR A 190 33.00 8.10 21.09
CA THR A 190 32.81 6.94 20.19
C THR A 190 31.69 6.05 20.73
N LYS A 191 30.43 6.35 20.39
CA LYS A 191 29.29 5.46 20.57
C LYS A 191 28.73 5.02 19.22
N GLY A 192 29.59 4.46 18.37
CA GLY A 192 29.17 3.64 17.24
C GLY A 192 28.61 2.32 17.77
N GLY A 193 27.30 2.24 18.00
CA GLY A 193 26.62 1.02 18.41
C GLY A 193 25.68 0.51 17.32
N LEU A 194 25.44 -0.79 17.30
CA LEU A 194 24.44 -1.41 16.42
C LEU A 194 23.09 -1.40 17.13
N CYS A 195 22.05 -0.93 16.45
CA CYS A 195 20.68 -1.07 16.90
C CYS A 195 19.91 -1.99 15.96
N VAL A 196 19.17 -2.93 16.53
CA VAL A 196 18.17 -3.73 15.82
C VAL A 196 16.80 -3.09 16.03
N ASP A 197 16.15 -2.68 14.95
CA ASP A 197 14.81 -2.06 14.99
C ASP A 197 13.73 -3.10 14.67
N SER A 198 13.72 -3.59 13.42
CA SER A 198 12.67 -4.48 12.94
C SER A 198 13.08 -5.24 11.68
N VAL A 199 12.33 -6.30 11.38
CA VAL A 199 12.37 -7.00 10.10
C VAL A 199 11.11 -6.66 9.32
N LEU A 200 11.27 -6.33 8.04
CA LEU A 200 10.20 -6.03 7.11
C LEU A 200 10.12 -7.13 6.04
N ILE A 201 8.93 -7.70 5.87
CA ILE A 201 8.58 -8.69 4.85
C ILE A 201 7.64 -8.01 3.85
N CYS A 202 8.07 -7.91 2.59
CA CYS A 202 7.29 -7.28 1.52
C CYS A 202 7.46 -8.04 0.20
N PRO A 203 6.52 -7.95 -0.75
CA PRO A 203 6.69 -8.52 -2.08
C PRO A 203 7.94 -7.96 -2.76
N SER A 204 8.74 -8.83 -3.40
CA SER A 204 10.02 -8.42 -3.99
C SER A 204 9.87 -7.43 -5.15
N SER A 205 8.71 -7.40 -5.81
CA SER A 205 8.35 -6.36 -6.78
C SER A 205 8.37 -4.95 -6.18
N LEU A 206 8.07 -4.82 -4.89
CA LEU A 206 8.14 -3.57 -4.13
C LEU A 206 9.56 -3.23 -3.68
N GLY A 207 10.37 -4.25 -3.36
CA GLY A 207 11.72 -4.11 -2.81
C GLY A 207 12.72 -3.37 -3.72
N LYS A 208 12.51 -3.40 -5.06
CA LYS A 208 13.35 -2.63 -6.01
C LYS A 208 13.18 -1.12 -5.84
N LYS A 209 12.03 -0.66 -5.33
CA LYS A 209 11.70 0.76 -5.16
C LYS A 209 12.17 1.31 -3.82
N LEU A 210 12.19 0.49 -2.76
CA LEU A 210 12.72 0.89 -1.45
C LEU A 210 14.24 1.12 -1.45
N ARG A 211 14.99 0.45 -2.34
CA ARG A 211 16.44 0.62 -2.45
C ARG A 211 16.89 1.92 -3.13
N SER A 212 15.99 2.69 -3.75
CA SER A 212 16.34 3.98 -4.37
C SER A 212 16.04 5.20 -3.48
N THR A 213 15.72 5.00 -2.21
CA THR A 213 15.38 6.08 -1.26
C THR A 213 16.08 5.90 0.10
N VAL A 214 17.12 5.06 0.16
CA VAL A 214 18.07 5.00 1.28
C VAL A 214 19.41 5.51 0.78
#